data_AF-A6E7Y9-F1
#
_entry.id   AF-A6E7Y9-F1
#
_cell.length_a   1.000
_cell.length_b   1.000
_cell.length_c   1.000
_cell.angle_alpha   90.00
_cell.angle_beta   90.00
_cell.angle_gamma   90.00
#
_symmetry.space_group_name_H-M   'P 1'
#
loop_
_entity.id
_entity.type
_entity.pdbx_description
1 polymer ?
#
loop_
_entity_poly.entity_id
_entity_poly.type
_entity_poly.pdbx_seq_one_letter_code
_entity_poly.pdbx_strand_id
1 'polypeptide(L)'
;MLNNLYRKSPLAIFFLIFLYCCSSAAQQPAVADIVNPKDHGDGYVSNSNGIISGAAVARLDGMLKKLDQDRKAQVAVVLVNSIGNAVPKEFATALFRKWGIGDKRTNNGLLVLLIKDQRRIEFEVGYGLEGVLPDMVCYRIQQKAMVPKLKQGRYDDAVVDGLQLVSDRLYASKEALSAQDDELATARSAYPLWELFYDFIVSLLYLGIFTWFTLSAFGQRLVSTSCWWGILLFLAPILIITLMAIFTNVYMTWPVFLLVFYGCWCVTTSLYFTIELSRQKSAFFKSRYEQYRKMRVELRDLKVYTLLFPFPLLIFQLIRWKMWLKDLRYRPYYSEKCKADMVLLKGDRSAYLSKGQQMEESLKSREYDIWIVPGCDDELRFVYDNATSKIVKCNQCKNKTGKLVSTKKIISATSKREGLRSMDYVCQCCGSKFSQKRSIPKKEIFFKIGNAGAGGGRRSGSSSGGSSGSSSGSWGGGSSGGGGAGSNW
;
A
#
# COMPACT_ATOMS: atom_id res chain seq x y z
N MET A 1 1.09 -38.88 5.12
CA MET A 1 -0.11 -38.59 5.95
C MET A 1 -0.07 -37.16 6.56
N LEU A 2 0.42 -36.14 5.84
CA LEU A 2 0.64 -34.78 6.40
C LEU A 2 0.05 -33.63 5.57
N ASN A 3 -0.77 -33.92 4.54
CA ASN A 3 -1.22 -32.89 3.58
C ASN A 3 -2.69 -32.46 3.72
N ASN A 4 -3.40 -32.90 4.77
CA ASN A 4 -4.85 -32.66 4.89
C ASN A 4 -5.27 -31.62 5.95
N LEU A 5 -4.33 -30.94 6.61
CA LEU A 5 -4.66 -29.96 7.66
C LEU A 5 -4.83 -28.51 7.16
N TYR A 6 -4.54 -28.22 5.88
CA TYR A 6 -4.56 -26.84 5.37
C TYR A 6 -5.90 -26.35 4.80
N ARG A 7 -7.02 -27.05 5.07
CA ARG A 7 -8.31 -26.78 4.38
C ARG A 7 -9.50 -26.38 5.26
N LYS A 8 -9.39 -26.16 6.57
CA LYS A 8 -10.55 -25.69 7.37
C LYS A 8 -10.17 -24.81 8.55
N SER A 9 -10.12 -23.50 8.31
CA SER A 9 -10.91 -22.47 9.00
C SER A 9 -10.15 -21.13 8.99
N PRO A 10 -10.61 -20.12 8.24
CA PRO A 10 -10.04 -18.77 8.34
C PRO A 10 -10.27 -18.15 9.73
N LEU A 11 -11.22 -18.68 10.51
CA LEU A 11 -11.53 -18.27 11.88
C LEU A 11 -10.44 -18.61 12.91
N ALA A 12 -9.77 -19.78 12.81
CA ALA A 12 -8.71 -20.13 13.76
C ALA A 12 -7.44 -19.27 13.58
N ILE A 13 -7.14 -18.89 12.33
CA ILE A 13 -6.05 -17.97 12.03
C ILE A 13 -6.38 -16.56 12.53
N PHE A 14 -7.64 -16.11 12.35
CA PHE A 14 -8.09 -14.81 12.85
C PHE A 14 -8.08 -14.76 14.39
N PHE A 15 -8.46 -15.86 15.07
CA PHE A 15 -8.45 -15.97 16.53
C PHE A 15 -7.02 -16.04 17.10
N LEU A 16 -6.08 -16.70 16.41
CA LEU A 16 -4.66 -16.71 16.77
C LEU A 16 -3.99 -15.35 16.53
N ILE A 17 -4.37 -14.63 15.47
CA ILE A 17 -3.91 -13.25 15.22
C ILE A 17 -4.51 -12.29 16.26
N PHE A 18 -5.78 -12.48 16.64
CA PHE A 18 -6.45 -11.70 17.68
C PHE A 18 -5.84 -11.94 19.07
N LEU A 19 -5.51 -13.19 19.42
CA LEU A 19 -4.78 -13.54 20.65
C LEU A 19 -3.34 -12.99 20.64
N TYR A 20 -2.67 -12.97 19.50
CA TYR A 20 -1.36 -12.35 19.35
C TYR A 20 -1.43 -10.82 19.51
N CYS A 21 -2.48 -10.19 18.99
CA CYS A 21 -2.73 -8.74 19.13
C CYS A 21 -3.12 -8.35 20.58
N CYS A 22 -3.88 -9.21 21.27
CA CYS A 22 -4.28 -8.97 22.66
C CYS A 22 -3.12 -9.13 23.66
N SER A 23 -2.10 -9.93 23.31
CA SER A 23 -0.88 -10.10 24.10
C SER A 23 0.10 -8.92 23.96
N SER A 24 -0.04 -8.10 22.90
CA SER A 24 0.76 -6.88 22.71
C SER A 24 0.21 -5.66 23.46
N ALA A 25 -0.97 -5.75 24.07
CA ALA A 25 -1.64 -4.61 24.71
C ALA A 25 -1.26 -4.38 26.19
N ALA A 26 -0.34 -5.17 26.76
CA ALA A 26 -0.03 -5.12 28.18
C ALA A 26 1.49 -5.06 28.45
N GLN A 27 2.17 -4.07 27.88
CA GLN A 27 3.45 -3.63 28.45
C GLN A 27 3.49 -2.10 28.38
N GLN A 28 2.90 -1.44 29.36
CA GLN A 28 3.23 -0.03 29.58
C GLN A 28 4.72 0.04 29.94
N PRO A 29 5.52 0.88 29.27
CA PRO A 29 6.94 1.00 29.60
C PRO A 29 7.08 1.48 31.03
N ALA A 30 7.89 0.78 31.82
CA ALA A 30 8.10 1.10 33.22
C ALA A 30 8.79 2.46 33.34
N VAL A 31 8.03 3.50 33.69
CA VAL A 31 8.53 4.83 34.13
C VAL A 31 9.19 4.75 35.53
N ALA A 32 9.51 3.54 36.01
CA ALA A 32 9.84 3.27 37.40
C ALA A 32 11.30 3.57 37.78
N ASP A 33 12.21 3.65 36.80
CA ASP A 33 13.66 3.67 37.08
C ASP A 33 14.32 5.06 36.96
N ILE A 34 13.57 6.13 36.66
CA ILE A 34 14.12 7.49 36.62
C ILE A 34 13.94 8.16 37.98
N VAL A 35 15.07 8.50 38.60
CA VAL A 35 15.13 9.20 39.89
C VAL A 35 14.58 10.62 39.73
N ASN A 36 13.55 10.95 40.50
CA ASN A 36 13.03 12.30 40.58
C ASN A 36 13.99 13.16 41.41
N PRO A 37 14.53 14.28 40.87
CA PRO A 37 15.51 15.08 41.60
C PRO A 37 14.96 15.72 42.87
N LYS A 38 13.63 15.85 42.98
CA LYS A 38 12.93 16.36 44.15
C LYS A 38 12.84 15.35 45.32
N ASP A 39 13.01 14.05 45.04
CA ASP A 39 12.93 13.00 46.08
C ASP A 39 14.19 12.98 46.97
N HIS A 40 15.30 13.57 46.51
CA HIS A 40 16.59 13.56 47.24
C HIS A 40 17.13 14.96 47.57
N GLY A 41 16.37 16.03 47.29
CA GLY A 41 16.74 17.42 47.57
C GLY A 41 15.93 18.43 46.76
N ASP A 42 16.40 19.67 46.68
CA ASP A 42 15.71 20.76 45.95
C ASP A 42 16.04 20.84 44.45
N GLY A 43 16.72 19.84 43.89
CA GLY A 43 17.19 19.83 42.51
C GLY A 43 16.09 19.79 41.46
N TYR A 44 16.44 20.13 40.22
CA TYR A 44 15.58 20.15 39.04
C TYR A 44 16.10 19.26 37.91
N VAL A 45 17.34 18.78 38.02
CA VAL A 45 18.01 17.97 37.00
C VAL A 45 18.19 16.51 37.47
N SER A 46 17.65 15.57 36.71
CA SER A 46 17.92 14.13 36.81
C SER A 46 18.98 13.73 35.80
N ASN A 47 20.20 13.46 36.28
CA ASN A 47 21.37 13.08 35.48
C ASN A 47 22.02 11.78 36.01
N SER A 48 21.21 10.75 36.25
CA SER A 48 21.67 9.46 36.82
C SER A 48 22.70 8.74 35.94
N ASN A 49 22.70 9.00 34.63
CA ASN A 49 23.65 8.40 33.68
C ASN A 49 24.91 9.24 33.43
N GLY A 50 25.08 10.39 34.10
CA GLY A 50 26.27 11.24 33.93
C GLY A 50 26.47 11.74 32.49
N ILE A 51 25.38 12.07 31.79
CA ILE A 51 25.42 12.52 30.39
C ILE A 51 25.99 13.94 30.29
N ILE A 52 25.72 14.78 31.30
CA ILE A 52 26.30 16.11 31.44
C ILE A 52 27.20 16.20 32.68
N SER A 53 28.13 17.16 32.70
CA SER A 53 29.04 17.36 33.84
C SER A 53 28.32 17.88 35.09
N GLY A 54 28.92 17.66 36.26
CA GLY A 54 28.41 18.21 37.53
C GLY A 54 28.38 19.74 37.56
N ALA A 55 29.28 20.41 36.84
CA ALA A 55 29.26 21.86 36.68
C ALA A 55 28.04 22.34 35.87
N ALA A 56 27.68 21.61 34.80
CA ALA A 56 26.48 21.89 34.03
C ALA A 56 25.20 21.64 34.86
N VAL A 57 25.15 20.56 35.64
CA VAL A 57 24.04 20.28 36.57
C VAL A 57 23.85 21.44 37.55
N ALA A 58 24.92 21.89 38.22
CA ALA A 58 24.85 23.00 39.18
C ALA A 58 24.38 24.32 38.53
N ARG A 59 24.84 24.61 37.30
CA ARG A 59 24.41 25.80 36.55
C ARG A 59 22.93 25.73 36.18
N LEU A 60 22.46 24.56 35.73
CA LEU A 60 21.06 24.32 35.41
C LEU A 60 20.19 24.44 36.65
N ASP A 61 20.52 23.75 37.75
CA ASP A 61 19.77 23.83 39.00
C ASP A 61 19.65 25.27 39.51
N GLY A 62 20.72 26.07 39.42
CA GLY A 62 20.68 27.50 39.78
C GLY A 62 19.70 28.31 38.92
N MET A 63 19.71 28.10 37.60
CA MET A 63 18.80 28.77 36.67
C MET A 63 17.34 28.34 36.88
N LEU A 64 17.09 27.03 37.03
CA LEU A 64 15.75 26.48 37.19
C LEU A 64 15.15 26.82 38.55
N LYS A 65 15.98 26.84 39.62
CA LYS A 65 15.56 27.33 40.93
C LYS A 65 15.09 28.79 40.87
N LYS A 66 15.78 29.64 40.11
CA LYS A 66 15.37 31.04 39.93
C LYS A 66 14.02 31.15 39.21
N LEU A 67 13.80 30.38 38.15
CA LEU A 67 12.51 30.34 37.44
C LEU A 67 11.34 29.91 38.35
N ASP A 68 11.58 28.94 39.24
CA ASP A 68 10.58 28.48 40.21
C ASP A 68 10.31 29.56 41.28
N GLN A 69 11.37 30.16 41.84
CA GLN A 69 11.26 31.24 42.84
C GLN A 69 10.54 32.48 42.31
N ASP A 70 10.80 32.87 41.05
CA ASP A 70 10.13 33.98 40.38
C ASP A 70 8.73 33.61 39.86
N ARG A 71 8.26 32.38 40.16
CA ARG A 71 6.96 31.81 39.76
C ARG A 71 6.71 31.81 38.25
N LYS A 72 7.77 31.82 37.45
CA LYS A 72 7.69 31.85 35.98
C LYS A 72 7.39 30.46 35.42
N ALA A 73 8.18 29.46 35.81
CA ALA A 73 7.99 28.09 35.39
C ALA A 73 8.66 27.12 36.35
N GLN A 74 8.07 25.93 36.49
CA GLN A 74 8.71 24.81 37.16
C GLN A 74 9.24 23.84 36.10
N VAL A 75 10.57 23.79 35.94
CA VAL A 75 11.21 23.03 34.86
C VAL A 75 11.94 21.82 35.42
N ALA A 76 11.71 20.64 34.84
CA ALA A 76 12.48 19.43 35.13
C ALA A 76 13.32 19.03 33.91
N VAL A 77 14.57 18.65 34.15
CA VAL A 77 15.47 18.15 33.10
C VAL A 77 15.81 16.71 33.38
N VAL A 78 15.63 15.84 32.40
CA VAL A 78 15.85 14.40 32.53
C VAL A 78 16.76 13.95 31.41
N LEU A 79 17.93 13.43 31.77
CA LEU A 79 18.90 12.90 30.82
C LEU A 79 19.10 11.41 31.07
N VAL A 80 18.77 10.60 30.05
CA VAL A 80 18.86 9.14 30.13
C VAL A 80 19.56 8.54 28.92
N ASN A 81 20.27 7.44 29.14
CA ASN A 81 20.89 6.69 28.04
C ASN A 81 19.85 6.02 27.16
N SER A 82 18.77 5.49 27.74
CA SER A 82 17.70 4.76 27.04
C SER A 82 16.39 4.77 27.82
N ILE A 83 15.27 4.73 27.10
CA ILE A 83 13.93 4.44 27.63
C ILE A 83 13.38 3.11 27.08
N GLY A 84 14.25 2.27 26.51
CA GLY A 84 13.88 1.05 25.80
C GLY A 84 13.09 1.34 24.53
N ASN A 85 12.03 0.55 24.29
CA ASN A 85 11.17 0.65 23.10
C ASN A 85 9.99 1.63 23.28
N ALA A 86 10.00 2.43 24.34
CA ALA A 86 8.94 3.40 24.60
C ALA A 86 8.95 4.54 23.57
N VAL A 87 7.76 5.07 23.26
CA VAL A 87 7.61 6.27 22.45
C VAL A 87 8.02 7.48 23.29
N PRO A 88 9.02 8.28 22.88
CA PRO A 88 9.55 9.41 23.66
C PRO A 88 8.51 10.41 24.15
N LYS A 89 7.54 10.75 23.29
CA LYS A 89 6.46 11.68 23.62
C LYS A 89 5.56 11.12 24.71
N GLU A 90 5.07 9.90 24.54
CA GLU A 90 4.20 9.24 25.53
C GLU A 90 4.93 9.06 26.87
N PHE A 91 6.21 8.72 26.82
CA PHE A 91 7.06 8.60 27.99
C PHE A 91 7.25 9.94 28.71
N ALA A 92 7.52 11.02 27.98
CA ALA A 92 7.64 12.37 28.53
C ALA A 92 6.33 12.83 29.18
N THR A 93 5.17 12.67 28.51
CA THR A 93 3.86 12.99 29.09
C THR A 93 3.57 12.16 30.35
N ALA A 94 3.87 10.86 30.33
CA ALA A 94 3.65 9.99 31.48
C ALA A 94 4.54 10.41 32.66
N LEU A 95 5.81 10.75 32.40
CA LEU A 95 6.75 11.22 33.41
C LEU A 95 6.33 12.57 33.98
N PHE A 96 5.90 13.50 33.12
CA PHE A 96 5.39 14.82 33.53
C PHE A 96 4.21 14.68 34.50
N ARG A 97 3.25 13.83 34.17
CA ARG A 97 2.07 13.57 35.01
C ARG A 97 2.43 12.84 36.30
N LYS A 98 3.33 11.85 36.22
CA LYS A 98 3.80 11.10 37.40
C LYS A 98 4.48 12.03 38.41
N TRP A 99 5.30 12.96 37.93
CA TRP A 99 6.01 13.91 38.78
C TRP A 99 5.15 15.12 39.17
N GLY A 100 4.08 15.44 38.41
CA GLY A 100 3.22 16.59 38.70
C GLY A 100 3.96 17.90 38.48
N ILE A 101 4.71 18.02 37.39
CA ILE A 101 5.60 19.16 37.12
C ILE A 101 4.77 20.42 36.86
N GLY A 102 5.10 21.52 37.54
CA GLY A 102 4.37 22.78 37.46
C GLY A 102 3.51 23.05 38.69
N ASP A 103 3.04 24.28 38.88
CA ASP A 103 2.09 24.62 39.92
C ASP A 103 0.66 24.17 39.55
N LYS A 104 -0.09 23.62 40.50
CA LYS A 104 -1.46 23.10 40.29
C LYS A 104 -2.45 24.16 39.79
N ARG A 105 -2.24 25.44 40.12
CA ARG A 105 -3.13 26.54 39.73
C ARG A 105 -2.71 27.15 38.40
N THR A 106 -1.42 27.38 38.20
CA THR A 106 -0.94 28.06 36.98
C THR A 106 -0.56 27.10 35.86
N ASN A 107 -0.37 25.80 36.13
CA ASN A 107 0.09 24.78 35.19
C ASN A 107 1.37 25.17 34.43
N ASN A 108 2.27 25.91 35.10
CA ASN A 108 3.48 26.48 34.52
C ASN A 108 4.66 25.48 34.44
N GLY A 109 4.38 24.21 34.15
CA GLY A 109 5.39 23.15 34.12
C GLY A 109 6.08 22.98 32.76
N LEU A 110 7.34 22.59 32.76
CA LEU A 110 8.08 22.16 31.57
C LEU A 110 8.95 20.94 31.90
N LEU A 111 8.87 19.87 31.11
CA LEU A 111 9.82 18.76 31.17
C LEU A 111 10.68 18.76 29.91
N VAL A 112 12.00 18.68 30.10
CA VAL A 112 12.98 18.48 29.03
C VAL A 112 13.58 17.09 29.18
N LEU A 113 13.29 16.19 28.25
CA LEU A 113 13.77 14.81 28.23
C LEU A 113 14.79 14.62 27.10
N LEU A 114 16.02 14.23 27.44
CA LEU A 114 17.07 13.87 26.50
C LEU A 114 17.34 12.36 26.56
N ILE A 115 17.23 11.71 25.40
CA ILE A 115 17.38 10.26 25.24
C ILE A 115 18.55 10.00 24.28
N LYS A 116 19.65 9.47 24.81
CA LYS A 116 20.92 9.37 24.07
C LYS A 116 20.91 8.28 22.98
N ASP A 117 20.37 7.09 23.26
CA ASP A 117 20.33 5.97 22.31
C ASP A 117 19.42 6.24 21.11
N GLN A 118 18.27 6.88 21.35
CA GLN A 118 17.34 7.32 20.30
C GLN A 118 17.74 8.65 19.66
N ARG A 119 18.82 9.29 20.15
CA ARG A 119 19.29 10.61 19.74
C ARG A 119 18.15 11.63 19.62
N ARG A 120 17.32 11.72 20.65
CA ARG A 120 16.12 12.55 20.66
C ARG A 120 15.99 13.38 21.92
N ILE A 121 15.55 14.62 21.74
CA ILE A 121 15.16 15.54 22.81
C ILE A 121 13.68 15.83 22.68
N GLU A 122 12.96 15.83 23.80
CA GLU A 122 11.52 16.02 23.86
C GLU A 122 11.20 17.07 24.93
N PHE A 123 10.38 18.05 24.58
CA PHE A 123 9.83 19.04 25.51
C PHE A 123 8.36 18.70 25.73
N GLU A 124 7.96 18.62 27.01
CA GLU A 124 6.57 18.52 27.41
C GLU A 124 6.17 19.78 28.17
N VAL A 125 5.24 20.54 27.61
CA VAL A 125 4.83 21.85 28.11
C VAL A 125 3.49 21.73 28.83
N GLY A 126 3.38 22.30 30.03
CA GLY A 126 2.14 22.41 30.78
C GLY A 126 1.23 23.52 30.22
N TYR A 127 -0.08 23.40 30.44
CA TYR A 127 -1.07 24.31 29.85
C TYR A 127 -0.79 25.81 30.12
N GLY A 128 -0.21 26.14 31.27
CA GLY A 128 0.11 27.52 31.64
C GLY A 128 1.22 28.17 30.82
N LEU A 129 2.06 27.35 30.17
CA LEU A 129 3.18 27.82 29.37
C LEU A 129 2.88 27.80 27.87
N GLU A 130 1.80 27.19 27.39
CA GLU A 130 1.51 27.07 25.94
C GLU A 130 1.45 28.43 25.22
N GLY A 131 1.01 29.49 25.90
CA GLY A 131 0.98 30.84 25.34
C GLY A 131 2.35 31.50 25.17
N VAL A 132 3.37 31.05 25.90
CA VAL A 132 4.74 31.59 25.86
C VAL A 132 5.69 30.63 25.15
N LEU A 133 5.51 29.32 25.34
CA LEU A 133 6.29 28.23 24.78
C LEU A 133 5.38 27.27 23.98
N PRO A 134 4.80 27.72 22.86
CA PRO A 134 4.07 26.83 21.96
C PRO A 134 5.03 25.84 21.27
N ASP A 135 4.50 24.73 20.78
CA ASP A 135 5.25 23.63 20.16
C ASP A 135 6.30 24.10 19.15
N MET A 136 5.92 25.04 18.28
CA MET A 136 6.81 25.57 17.24
C MET A 136 8.03 26.30 17.81
N VAL A 137 7.84 27.01 18.92
CA VAL A 137 8.93 27.71 19.61
C VAL A 137 9.85 26.70 20.29
N CYS A 138 9.30 25.69 20.96
CA CYS A 138 10.08 24.60 21.53
C CYS A 138 10.92 23.91 20.45
N TYR A 139 10.33 23.60 19.31
CA TYR A 139 11.03 23.03 18.16
C TYR A 139 12.16 23.96 17.67
N ARG A 140 11.90 25.27 17.52
CA ARG A 140 12.92 26.23 17.10
C ARG A 140 14.08 26.33 18.09
N ILE A 141 13.81 26.35 19.40
CA ILE A 141 14.85 26.35 20.44
C ILE A 141 15.72 25.10 20.31
N GLN A 142 15.10 23.93 20.13
CA GLN A 142 15.83 22.68 19.91
C GLN A 142 16.71 22.75 18.66
N GLN A 143 16.17 23.18 17.52
CA GLN A 143 16.91 23.26 16.25
C GLN A 143 18.03 24.30 16.28
N LYS A 144 17.84 25.44 16.96
CA LYS A 144 18.80 26.54 17.00
C LYS A 144 19.94 26.30 18.00
N ALA A 145 19.62 25.88 19.21
CA ALA A 145 20.59 25.82 20.32
C ALA A 145 21.02 24.41 20.71
N MET A 146 20.14 23.41 20.60
CA MET A 146 20.37 22.08 21.17
C MET A 146 20.91 21.11 20.12
N VAL A 147 20.15 20.83 19.05
CA VAL A 147 20.46 19.82 18.03
C VAL A 147 21.86 19.99 17.41
N PRO A 148 22.32 21.19 16.99
CA PRO A 148 23.64 21.32 16.39
C PRO A 148 24.79 20.92 17.34
N LYS A 149 24.65 21.21 18.63
CA LYS A 149 25.64 20.87 19.65
C LYS A 149 25.57 19.41 20.07
N LEU A 150 24.37 18.84 20.13
CA LEU A 150 24.17 17.42 20.36
C LEU A 150 24.82 16.57 19.26
N LYS A 151 24.74 17.00 17.99
CA LYS A 151 25.47 16.37 16.87
C LYS A 151 27.00 16.38 17.05
N GLN A 152 27.52 17.41 17.72
CA GLN A 152 28.94 17.55 18.05
C GLN A 152 29.33 16.82 19.35
N GLY A 153 28.40 16.13 20.02
CA GLY A 153 28.64 15.49 21.31
C GLY A 153 28.79 16.46 22.49
N ARG A 154 28.43 17.74 22.30
CA ARG A 154 28.50 18.79 23.32
C ARG A 154 27.20 18.87 24.11
N TYR A 155 26.94 17.86 24.93
CA TYR A 155 25.67 17.71 25.67
C TYR A 155 25.45 18.82 26.70
N ASP A 156 26.47 19.19 27.47
CA ASP A 156 26.42 20.26 28.47
C ASP A 156 25.96 21.58 27.84
N ASP A 157 26.67 22.02 26.80
CA ASP A 157 26.39 23.27 26.10
C ASP A 157 25.03 23.25 25.38
N ALA A 158 24.56 22.08 24.95
CA ALA A 158 23.27 21.95 24.30
C ALA A 158 22.12 22.21 25.27
N VAL A 159 22.14 21.54 26.44
CA VAL A 159 21.06 21.65 27.42
C VAL A 159 21.08 23.01 28.12
N VAL A 160 22.27 23.53 28.46
CA VAL A 160 22.42 24.84 29.10
C VAL A 160 21.93 25.97 28.19
N ASP A 161 22.40 26.04 26.95
CA ASP A 161 22.00 27.16 26.07
C ASP A 161 20.55 27.03 25.61
N GLY A 162 20.04 25.82 25.41
CA GLY A 162 18.62 25.62 25.10
C GLY A 162 17.72 26.09 26.24
N LEU A 163 18.07 25.78 27.50
CA LEU A 163 17.32 26.27 28.65
C LEU A 163 17.55 27.75 28.95
N GLN A 164 18.70 28.32 28.57
CA GLN A 164 18.89 29.76 28.60
C GLN A 164 17.88 30.47 27.68
N LEU A 165 17.69 29.98 26.45
CA LEU A 165 16.68 30.53 25.54
C LEU A 165 15.25 30.38 26.06
N VAL A 166 14.96 29.26 26.73
CA VAL A 166 13.66 29.06 27.42
C VAL A 166 13.48 30.11 28.52
N SER A 167 14.50 30.29 29.37
CA SER A 167 14.50 31.29 30.44
C SER A 167 14.29 32.70 29.89
N ASP A 168 15.09 33.11 28.90
CA ASP A 168 15.00 34.43 28.28
C ASP A 168 13.60 34.70 27.74
N ARG A 169 12.96 33.68 27.13
CA ARG A 169 11.60 33.78 26.61
C ARG A 169 10.54 33.88 27.71
N LEU A 170 10.73 33.20 28.85
CA LEU A 170 9.82 33.31 30.01
C LEU A 170 9.92 34.67 30.72
N TYR A 171 11.05 35.38 30.58
CA TYR A 171 11.23 36.74 31.08
C TYR A 171 10.89 37.83 30.06
N ALA A 172 10.73 37.49 28.78
CA ALA A 172 10.40 38.45 27.74
C ALA A 172 9.04 39.13 27.97
N SER A 173 8.93 40.39 27.55
CA SER A 173 7.63 41.10 27.54
C SER A 173 6.73 40.55 26.43
N LYS A 174 5.43 40.80 26.55
CA LYS A 174 4.43 40.31 25.57
C LYS A 174 4.68 40.86 24.17
N GLU A 175 5.15 42.11 24.07
CA GLU A 175 5.50 42.78 22.82
C GLU A 175 6.73 42.16 22.15
N ALA A 176 7.72 41.75 22.95
CA ALA A 176 8.90 41.05 22.44
C ALA A 176 8.56 39.63 21.95
N LEU A 177 7.61 38.95 22.60
CA LEU A 177 7.12 37.64 22.18
C LEU A 177 6.40 37.72 20.82
N SER A 178 5.51 38.69 20.62
CA SER A 178 4.80 38.84 19.34
C SER A 178 5.75 39.12 18.17
N ALA A 179 6.74 40.00 18.37
CA ALA A 179 7.72 40.29 17.32
C ALA A 179 8.56 39.05 16.92
N GLN A 180 8.96 38.22 17.90
CA GLN A 180 9.70 36.99 17.65
C GLN A 180 8.86 35.88 16.99
N ASP A 181 7.54 35.91 17.18
CA ASP A 181 6.60 34.94 16.63
C ASP A 181 6.20 35.32 15.20
N ASP A 182 6.06 36.61 14.89
CA ASP A 182 5.85 37.14 13.53
C ASP A 182 7.05 36.83 12.61
N GLU A 183 8.28 36.98 13.12
CA GLU A 183 9.50 36.58 12.42
C GLU A 183 9.51 35.06 12.13
N LEU A 184 9.02 34.26 13.09
CA LEU A 184 8.92 32.80 12.98
C LEU A 184 7.88 32.37 11.93
N ALA A 185 6.74 33.04 11.91
CA ALA A 185 5.67 32.79 10.95
C ALA A 185 6.12 33.10 9.51
N THR A 186 6.85 34.21 9.33
CA THR A 186 7.37 34.63 8.02
C THR A 186 8.41 33.65 7.47
N ALA A 187 9.27 33.11 8.33
CA ALA A 187 10.26 32.08 7.93
C ALA A 187 9.60 30.75 7.51
N ARG A 188 8.40 30.42 8.02
CA ARG A 188 7.66 29.19 7.69
C ARG A 188 7.06 29.20 6.28
N SER A 189 6.69 30.37 5.74
CA SER A 189 6.07 30.47 4.41
C SER A 189 7.03 30.28 3.22
N ALA A 190 8.34 30.22 3.46
CA ALA A 190 9.32 29.93 2.43
C ALA A 190 9.37 28.41 2.16
N TYR A 191 8.58 27.95 1.18
CA TYR A 191 8.55 26.53 0.78
C TYR A 191 9.94 26.08 0.29
N PRO A 192 10.51 24.98 0.83
CA PRO A 192 11.79 24.48 0.36
C PRO A 192 11.68 23.94 -1.07
N LEU A 193 12.53 24.42 -1.98
CA LEU A 193 12.55 24.00 -3.39
C LEU A 193 12.73 22.48 -3.59
N TRP A 194 13.27 21.77 -2.58
CA TRP A 194 13.52 20.33 -2.65
C TRP A 194 12.27 19.47 -2.41
N GLU A 195 11.25 19.98 -1.73
CA GLU A 195 9.95 19.30 -1.56
C GLU A 195 9.20 19.24 -2.90
N LEU A 196 9.21 20.35 -3.67
CA LEU A 196 8.68 20.39 -5.04
C LEU A 196 9.42 19.41 -5.98
N PHE A 197 10.72 19.24 -5.77
CA PHE A 197 11.55 18.32 -6.55
C PHE A 197 11.24 16.85 -6.23
N TYR A 198 10.98 16.52 -4.96
CA TYR A 198 10.59 15.18 -4.53
C TYR A 198 9.24 14.76 -5.13
N ASP A 199 8.22 15.62 -5.00
CA ASP A 199 6.89 15.35 -5.57
C ASP A 199 6.93 15.18 -7.10
N PHE A 200 7.77 15.97 -7.78
CA PHE A 200 7.98 15.85 -9.21
C PHE A 200 8.57 14.48 -9.60
N ILE A 201 9.65 14.05 -8.93
CA ILE A 201 10.31 12.76 -9.19
C ILE A 201 9.38 11.58 -8.88
N VAL A 202 8.66 11.64 -7.76
CA VAL A 202 7.71 10.59 -7.38
C VAL A 202 6.59 10.48 -8.42
N SER A 203 6.07 11.60 -8.93
CA SER A 203 5.07 11.58 -10.01
C SER A 203 5.60 10.93 -11.30
N LEU A 204 6.85 11.23 -11.69
CA LEU A 204 7.49 10.64 -12.87
C LEU A 204 7.70 9.13 -12.71
N LEU A 205 8.06 8.66 -11.51
CA LEU A 205 8.21 7.23 -11.21
C LEU A 205 6.87 6.50 -11.28
N TYR A 206 5.80 7.05 -10.70
CA TYR A 206 4.46 6.47 -10.81
C TYR A 206 3.98 6.43 -12.26
N LEU A 207 4.21 7.51 -13.03
CA LEU A 207 3.88 7.56 -14.46
C LEU A 207 4.68 6.52 -15.25
N GLY A 208 5.96 6.34 -14.95
CA GLY A 208 6.83 5.33 -15.56
C GLY A 208 6.39 3.90 -15.27
N ILE A 209 6.04 3.59 -14.01
CA ILE A 209 5.57 2.25 -13.61
C ILE A 209 4.20 1.96 -14.24
N PHE A 210 3.30 2.94 -14.27
CA PHE A 210 1.97 2.80 -14.85
C PHE A 210 2.00 2.65 -16.38
N THR A 211 2.84 3.43 -17.07
CA THR A 211 3.07 3.30 -18.53
C THR A 211 3.70 1.95 -18.86
N TRP A 212 4.66 1.47 -18.06
CA TRP A 212 5.25 0.14 -18.24
C TRP A 212 4.24 -0.99 -18.05
N PHE A 213 3.39 -0.93 -17.01
CA PHE A 213 2.37 -1.95 -16.75
C PHE A 213 1.29 -1.98 -17.84
N THR A 214 0.91 -0.82 -18.38
CA THR A 214 -0.08 -0.74 -19.47
C THR A 214 0.52 -1.14 -20.81
N LEU A 215 1.74 -0.74 -21.15
CA LEU A 215 2.44 -1.18 -22.37
C LEU A 215 2.74 -2.68 -22.34
N SER A 216 3.10 -3.25 -21.20
CA SER A 216 3.27 -4.71 -21.08
C SER A 216 1.94 -5.47 -21.14
N ALA A 217 0.84 -4.87 -20.65
CA ALA A 217 -0.51 -5.45 -20.75
C ALA A 217 -1.15 -5.31 -22.16
N PHE A 218 -0.79 -4.27 -22.93
CA PHE A 218 -1.37 -3.97 -24.25
C PHE A 218 -0.42 -4.20 -25.44
N GLY A 219 0.86 -4.44 -25.20
CA GLY A 219 1.95 -4.39 -26.18
C GLY A 219 1.86 -5.40 -27.34
N GLN A 220 0.87 -6.29 -27.34
CA GLN A 220 0.62 -7.19 -28.47
C GLN A 220 -0.67 -6.91 -29.25
N ARG A 221 -1.51 -5.92 -28.87
CA ARG A 221 -2.84 -5.71 -29.48
C ARG A 221 -3.14 -4.32 -30.04
N LEU A 222 -2.34 -3.28 -29.76
CA LEU A 222 -2.61 -1.90 -30.20
C LEU A 222 -1.98 -1.47 -31.52
N VAL A 223 -1.30 -2.36 -32.26
CA VAL A 223 -0.63 -1.97 -33.52
C VAL A 223 -1.63 -1.76 -34.68
N SER A 224 -2.91 -2.09 -34.52
CA SER A 224 -3.89 -1.88 -35.59
C SER A 224 -4.93 -0.81 -35.22
N THR A 225 -4.70 0.38 -35.77
CA THR A 225 -5.61 1.54 -35.81
C THR A 225 -5.87 2.25 -34.48
N SER A 226 -4.88 3.06 -34.11
CA SER A 226 -5.01 4.43 -33.55
C SER A 226 -4.27 4.64 -32.24
N CYS A 227 -2.94 4.76 -32.35
CA CYS A 227 -2.01 5.19 -31.29
C CYS A 227 -2.46 6.49 -30.58
N TRP A 228 -3.16 7.37 -31.31
CA TRP A 228 -3.76 8.61 -30.80
C TRP A 228 -4.75 8.40 -29.65
N TRP A 229 -5.52 7.32 -29.64
CA TRP A 229 -6.46 7.03 -28.55
C TRP A 229 -5.73 6.69 -27.26
N GLY A 230 -4.57 6.02 -27.34
CA GLY A 230 -3.71 5.78 -26.19
C GLY A 230 -3.25 7.11 -25.59
N ILE A 231 -2.65 7.97 -26.42
CA ILE A 231 -2.17 9.31 -25.99
C ILE A 231 -3.29 10.13 -25.34
N LEU A 232 -4.48 10.14 -25.92
CA LEU A 232 -5.64 10.90 -25.42
C LEU A 232 -6.19 10.31 -24.10
N LEU A 233 -6.09 8.99 -23.90
CA LEU A 233 -6.49 8.31 -22.66
C LEU A 233 -5.62 8.70 -21.46
N PHE A 234 -4.34 8.97 -21.68
CA PHE A 234 -3.37 9.29 -20.62
C PHE A 234 -3.12 10.79 -20.45
N LEU A 235 -3.01 11.57 -21.53
CA LEU A 235 -2.69 13.00 -21.45
C LEU A 235 -3.90 13.85 -21.06
N ALA A 236 -5.11 13.48 -21.45
CA ALA A 236 -6.29 14.28 -21.13
C ALA A 236 -6.59 14.34 -19.62
N PRO A 237 -6.53 13.24 -18.84
CA PRO A 237 -6.68 13.30 -17.39
C PRO A 237 -5.60 14.16 -16.73
N ILE A 238 -4.34 14.02 -17.16
CA ILE A 238 -3.21 14.79 -16.63
C ILE A 238 -3.44 16.28 -16.91
N LEU A 239 -3.81 16.65 -18.13
CA LEU A 239 -4.09 18.03 -18.54
C LEU A 239 -5.28 18.63 -17.75
N ILE A 240 -6.36 17.87 -17.56
CA ILE A 240 -7.53 18.34 -16.80
C ILE A 240 -7.15 18.59 -15.34
N ILE A 241 -6.35 17.70 -14.74
CA ILE A 241 -5.95 17.83 -13.34
C ILE A 241 -4.95 18.97 -13.17
N THR A 242 -3.98 19.15 -14.09
CA THR A 242 -3.05 20.29 -14.02
C THR A 242 -3.80 21.62 -14.18
N LEU A 243 -4.77 21.69 -15.09
CA LEU A 243 -5.63 22.87 -15.23
C LEU A 243 -6.46 23.11 -13.95
N MET A 244 -7.10 22.08 -13.38
CA MET A 244 -7.85 22.24 -12.11
C MET A 244 -6.96 22.71 -10.95
N ALA A 245 -5.74 22.17 -10.82
CA ALA A 245 -4.80 22.56 -9.79
C ALA A 245 -4.34 24.02 -9.92
N ILE A 246 -4.09 24.48 -11.15
CA ILE A 246 -3.72 25.87 -11.45
C ILE A 246 -4.87 26.82 -11.11
N PHE A 247 -6.12 26.47 -11.45
CA PHE A 247 -7.26 27.36 -11.28
C PHE A 247 -7.82 27.45 -9.85
N THR A 248 -7.72 26.37 -9.06
CA THR A 248 -8.37 26.33 -7.75
C THR A 248 -7.45 26.72 -6.60
N ASN A 249 -6.12 26.71 -6.78
CA ASN A 249 -5.15 26.94 -5.70
C ASN A 249 -5.42 26.09 -4.45
N VAL A 250 -6.11 24.96 -4.63
CA VAL A 250 -6.41 23.99 -3.59
C VAL A 250 -5.31 22.94 -3.65
N TYR A 251 -4.52 22.86 -2.58
CA TYR A 251 -3.58 21.76 -2.36
C TYR A 251 -4.38 20.46 -2.20
N MET A 252 -4.63 19.79 -3.31
CA MET A 252 -5.31 18.52 -3.34
C MET A 252 -4.38 17.48 -2.75
N THR A 253 -4.73 16.91 -1.60
CA THR A 253 -3.91 15.87 -0.98
C THR A 253 -3.75 14.70 -1.96
N TRP A 254 -2.56 14.09 -1.97
CA TRP A 254 -2.21 13.00 -2.89
C TRP A 254 -3.27 11.90 -3.06
N PRO A 255 -4.02 11.48 -2.01
CA PRO A 255 -5.10 10.52 -2.16
C PRO A 255 -6.25 11.00 -3.05
N VAL A 256 -6.61 12.29 -2.96
CA VAL A 256 -7.71 12.86 -3.75
C VAL A 256 -7.29 12.99 -5.22
N PHE A 257 -6.02 13.35 -5.47
CA PHE A 257 -5.43 13.35 -6.81
C PHE A 257 -5.53 11.96 -7.46
N LEU A 258 -5.13 10.91 -6.76
CA LEU A 258 -5.20 9.54 -7.26
C LEU A 258 -6.64 9.10 -7.55
N LEU A 259 -7.60 9.49 -6.72
CA LEU A 259 -9.01 9.19 -6.93
C LEU A 259 -9.57 9.87 -8.19
N VAL A 260 -9.23 11.15 -8.42
CA VAL A 260 -9.70 11.87 -9.62
C VAL A 260 -9.03 11.34 -10.88
N PHE A 261 -7.72 11.08 -10.84
CA PHE A 261 -7.01 10.46 -11.95
C PHE A 261 -7.62 9.09 -12.30
N TYR A 262 -7.86 8.25 -11.29
CA TYR A 262 -8.51 6.96 -11.48
C TYR A 262 -9.92 7.10 -12.05
N GLY A 263 -10.71 8.06 -11.56
CA GLY A 263 -12.04 8.37 -12.08
C GLY A 263 -12.03 8.74 -13.56
N CYS A 264 -11.16 9.67 -13.96
CA CYS A 264 -10.99 10.06 -15.36
C CYS A 264 -10.56 8.88 -16.24
N TRP A 265 -9.60 8.08 -15.78
CA TRP A 265 -9.13 6.88 -16.46
C TRP A 265 -10.27 5.86 -16.71
N CYS A 266 -11.13 5.64 -15.72
CA CYS A 266 -12.29 4.76 -15.85
C CYS A 266 -13.29 5.27 -16.89
N VAL A 267 -13.53 6.58 -16.95
CA VAL A 267 -14.45 7.18 -17.94
C VAL A 267 -13.88 7.04 -19.35
N THR A 268 -12.61 7.37 -19.56
CA THR A 268 -11.98 7.31 -20.88
C THR A 268 -11.87 5.88 -21.41
N THR A 269 -11.54 4.90 -20.56
CA THR A 269 -11.56 3.47 -20.94
C THR A 269 -12.98 2.98 -21.26
N SER A 270 -14.01 3.43 -20.54
CA SER A 270 -15.41 3.08 -20.84
C SER A 270 -15.89 3.66 -22.17
N LEU A 271 -15.52 4.92 -22.47
CA LEU A 271 -15.79 5.57 -23.75
C LEU A 271 -15.12 4.82 -24.90
N TYR A 272 -13.82 4.53 -24.77
CA TYR A 272 -13.08 3.74 -25.75
C TYR A 272 -13.77 2.39 -26.03
N PHE A 273 -14.15 1.67 -24.98
CA PHE A 273 -14.82 0.38 -25.13
C PHE A 273 -16.19 0.49 -25.83
N THR A 274 -16.94 1.57 -25.57
CA THR A 274 -18.22 1.84 -26.23
C THR A 274 -18.04 2.09 -27.73
N ILE A 275 -16.99 2.85 -28.09
CA ILE A 275 -16.65 3.16 -29.48
C ILE A 275 -16.17 1.91 -30.21
N GLU A 276 -15.34 1.08 -29.57
CA GLU A 276 -14.90 -0.16 -30.20
C GLU A 276 -16.09 -1.12 -30.40
N LEU A 277 -16.99 -1.21 -29.42
CA LEU A 277 -18.26 -1.93 -29.54
C LEU A 277 -19.12 -1.44 -30.72
N SER A 278 -19.22 -0.13 -30.93
CA SER A 278 -19.99 0.43 -32.04
C SER A 278 -19.31 0.17 -33.39
N ARG A 279 -17.97 0.29 -33.47
CA ARG A 279 -17.19 -0.05 -34.66
C ARG A 279 -17.36 -1.51 -35.06
N GLN A 280 -17.32 -2.43 -34.10
CA GLN A 280 -17.53 -3.85 -34.35
C GLN A 280 -18.97 -4.19 -34.76
N LYS A 281 -19.97 -3.43 -34.31
CA LYS A 281 -21.35 -3.55 -34.81
C LYS A 281 -21.46 -3.13 -36.28
N SER A 282 -20.75 -2.06 -36.65
CA SER A 282 -20.71 -1.57 -38.03
C SER A 282 -19.75 -2.33 -38.95
N ALA A 283 -18.90 -3.20 -38.40
CA ALA A 283 -17.92 -3.93 -39.19
C ALA A 283 -18.63 -4.92 -40.12
N PHE A 284 -18.22 -4.91 -41.39
CA PHE A 284 -18.77 -5.79 -42.42
C PHE A 284 -18.29 -7.23 -42.18
N PHE A 285 -19.17 -8.07 -41.64
CA PHE A 285 -18.95 -9.51 -41.51
C PHE A 285 -19.74 -10.27 -42.58
N LYS A 286 -19.16 -11.34 -43.14
CA LYS A 286 -19.85 -12.17 -44.14
C LYS A 286 -21.04 -12.92 -43.54
N SER A 287 -20.98 -13.27 -42.25
CA SER A 287 -22.09 -13.93 -41.56
C SER A 287 -22.13 -13.58 -40.07
N ARG A 288 -23.34 -13.65 -39.50
CA ARG A 288 -23.59 -13.52 -38.05
C ARG A 288 -22.76 -14.52 -37.22
N TYR A 289 -22.55 -15.73 -37.75
CA TYR A 289 -21.76 -16.77 -37.09
C TYR A 289 -20.28 -16.38 -36.97
N GLU A 290 -19.68 -15.84 -38.03
CA GLU A 290 -18.30 -15.36 -38.00
C GLU A 290 -18.12 -14.21 -37.01
N GLN A 291 -19.08 -13.27 -36.99
CA GLN A 291 -19.12 -12.18 -36.02
C GLN A 291 -19.14 -12.74 -34.59
N TYR A 292 -20.08 -13.63 -34.26
CA TYR A 292 -20.15 -14.24 -32.92
C TYR A 292 -18.84 -14.95 -32.53
N ARG A 293 -18.25 -15.74 -33.45
CA ARG A 293 -17.03 -16.51 -33.20
C ARG A 293 -15.85 -15.61 -32.85
N LYS A 294 -15.65 -14.52 -33.61
CA LYS A 294 -14.56 -13.56 -33.36
C LYS A 294 -14.75 -12.85 -32.02
N MET A 295 -15.96 -12.35 -31.77
CA MET A 295 -16.28 -11.59 -30.57
C MET A 295 -16.25 -12.42 -29.27
N ARG A 296 -16.58 -13.71 -29.33
CA ARG A 296 -16.50 -14.63 -28.17
C ARG A 296 -15.06 -14.78 -27.68
N VAL A 297 -14.07 -14.77 -28.58
CA VAL A 297 -12.65 -14.90 -28.23
C VAL A 297 -12.12 -13.64 -27.56
N GLU A 298 -12.49 -12.46 -28.08
CA GLU A 298 -12.08 -11.15 -27.53
C GLU A 298 -12.62 -10.93 -26.10
N LEU A 299 -13.87 -11.33 -25.83
CA LEU A 299 -14.48 -11.21 -24.50
C LEU A 299 -13.73 -12.00 -23.42
N ARG A 300 -13.14 -13.15 -23.77
CA ARG A 300 -12.43 -14.00 -22.80
C ARG A 300 -11.28 -13.25 -22.17
N ASP A 301 -10.54 -12.51 -22.99
CA ASP A 301 -9.36 -11.80 -22.54
C ASP A 301 -9.78 -10.56 -21.73
N LEU A 302 -10.97 -10.00 -22.01
CA LEU A 302 -11.53 -8.89 -21.26
C LEU A 302 -11.92 -9.20 -19.80
N LYS A 303 -12.26 -10.46 -19.48
CA LYS A 303 -12.71 -10.86 -18.11
C LYS A 303 -11.65 -10.63 -17.03
N VAL A 304 -10.36 -10.71 -17.38
CA VAL A 304 -9.26 -10.48 -16.45
C VAL A 304 -9.24 -9.02 -15.99
N TYR A 305 -9.59 -8.11 -16.88
CA TYR A 305 -9.56 -6.67 -16.61
C TYR A 305 -10.69 -6.23 -15.67
N THR A 306 -11.85 -6.90 -15.70
CA THR A 306 -12.93 -6.62 -14.75
C THR A 306 -12.66 -7.11 -13.32
N LEU A 307 -11.70 -8.01 -13.15
CA LEU A 307 -11.23 -8.42 -11.82
C LEU A 307 -10.21 -7.42 -11.25
N LEU A 308 -9.33 -6.89 -12.10
CA LEU A 308 -8.33 -5.87 -11.71
C LEU A 308 -8.96 -4.49 -11.46
N PHE A 309 -10.07 -4.18 -12.13
CA PHE A 309 -10.68 -2.85 -12.10
C PHE A 309 -12.21 -2.97 -11.93
N PRO A 310 -12.72 -3.17 -10.71
CA PRO A 310 -14.12 -3.54 -10.44
C PRO A 310 -15.12 -2.38 -10.57
N PHE A 311 -14.87 -1.40 -11.44
CA PHE A 311 -15.73 -0.21 -11.52
C PHE A 311 -17.09 -0.54 -12.20
N PRO A 312 -18.22 0.03 -11.71
CA PRO A 312 -19.57 -0.25 -12.23
C PRO A 312 -19.71 -0.08 -13.75
N LEU A 313 -18.99 0.88 -14.34
CA LEU A 313 -19.04 1.14 -15.78
C LEU A 313 -18.53 -0.05 -16.61
N LEU A 314 -17.43 -0.70 -16.20
CA LEU A 314 -16.92 -1.86 -16.94
C LEU A 314 -17.85 -3.07 -16.82
N ILE A 315 -18.50 -3.24 -15.65
CA ILE A 315 -19.51 -4.28 -15.44
C ILE A 315 -20.70 -4.05 -16.36
N PHE A 316 -21.20 -2.81 -16.45
CA PHE A 316 -22.29 -2.45 -17.37
C PHE A 316 -21.95 -2.77 -18.83
N GLN A 317 -20.73 -2.43 -19.26
CA GLN A 317 -20.27 -2.72 -20.62
C GLN A 317 -20.16 -4.23 -20.91
N LEU A 318 -19.70 -5.03 -19.94
CA LEU A 318 -19.71 -6.49 -20.07
C LEU A 318 -21.12 -7.06 -20.21
N ILE A 319 -22.09 -6.52 -19.46
CA ILE A 319 -23.49 -6.96 -19.56
C ILE A 319 -24.03 -6.66 -20.96
N ARG A 320 -23.82 -5.43 -21.47
CA ARG A 320 -24.19 -5.06 -22.85
C ARG A 320 -23.57 -5.99 -23.90
N TRP A 321 -22.27 -6.28 -23.76
CA TRP A 321 -21.58 -7.21 -24.65
C TRP A 321 -22.19 -8.62 -24.60
N LYS A 322 -22.47 -9.15 -23.39
CA LYS A 322 -23.11 -10.47 -23.23
C LYS A 322 -24.51 -10.52 -23.86
N MET A 323 -25.31 -9.47 -23.71
CA MET A 323 -26.63 -9.38 -24.34
C MET A 323 -26.51 -9.41 -25.86
N TRP A 324 -25.54 -8.70 -26.42
CA TRP A 324 -25.32 -8.70 -27.87
C TRP A 324 -24.82 -10.05 -28.40
N LEU A 325 -23.91 -10.72 -27.69
CA LEU A 325 -23.50 -12.10 -28.04
C LEU A 325 -24.69 -13.09 -27.98
N LYS A 326 -25.61 -12.91 -27.03
CA LYS A 326 -26.82 -13.73 -26.93
C LYS A 326 -27.71 -13.52 -28.16
N ASP A 327 -27.91 -12.26 -28.56
CA ASP A 327 -28.66 -11.92 -29.78
C ASP A 327 -28.01 -12.52 -31.04
N LEU A 328 -26.68 -12.39 -31.20
CA LEU A 328 -25.96 -12.98 -32.33
C LEU A 328 -26.06 -14.52 -32.40
N ARG A 329 -26.11 -15.21 -31.25
CA ARG A 329 -26.17 -16.67 -31.20
C ARG A 329 -27.57 -17.23 -31.30
N TYR A 330 -28.58 -16.60 -30.70
CA TYR A 330 -29.91 -17.20 -30.51
C TYR A 330 -31.02 -16.57 -31.34
N ARG A 331 -30.77 -15.45 -32.03
CA ARG A 331 -31.75 -14.92 -32.98
C ARG A 331 -31.97 -15.96 -34.11
N PRO A 332 -33.22 -16.29 -34.49
CA PRO A 332 -33.51 -17.26 -35.54
C PRO A 332 -32.77 -16.98 -36.85
N TYR A 333 -32.48 -18.05 -37.61
CA TYR A 333 -32.06 -17.97 -39.00
C TYR A 333 -33.29 -18.13 -39.89
N TYR A 334 -33.36 -17.46 -41.03
CA TYR A 334 -34.43 -17.67 -41.99
C TYR A 334 -33.96 -18.66 -43.06
N SER A 335 -34.75 -19.70 -43.33
CA SER A 335 -34.48 -20.64 -44.43
C SER A 335 -35.16 -20.15 -45.70
N GLU A 336 -34.38 -19.88 -46.75
CA GLU A 336 -34.93 -19.54 -48.06
C GLU A 336 -35.64 -20.75 -48.72
N LYS A 337 -35.17 -21.97 -48.44
CA LYS A 337 -35.75 -23.21 -49.00
C LYS A 337 -37.15 -23.48 -48.46
N CYS A 338 -37.33 -23.35 -47.14
CA CYS A 338 -38.57 -23.69 -46.46
C CYS A 338 -39.45 -22.45 -46.20
N LYS A 339 -38.96 -21.24 -46.48
CA LYS A 339 -39.62 -19.95 -46.21
C LYS A 339 -40.11 -19.81 -44.76
N ALA A 340 -39.32 -20.28 -43.82
CA ALA A 340 -39.65 -20.33 -42.41
C ALA A 340 -38.43 -20.04 -41.53
N ASP A 341 -38.68 -19.59 -40.31
CA ASP A 341 -37.64 -19.39 -39.30
C ASP A 341 -37.16 -20.74 -38.76
N MET A 342 -35.85 -20.93 -38.79
CA MET A 342 -35.17 -22.06 -38.20
C MET A 342 -35.18 -21.96 -36.67
N VAL A 343 -35.35 -23.10 -36.02
CA VAL A 343 -35.31 -23.24 -34.56
C VAL A 343 -34.00 -23.91 -34.16
N LEU A 344 -33.34 -23.34 -33.15
CA LEU A 344 -32.15 -23.96 -32.55
C LEU A 344 -32.59 -25.18 -31.74
N LEU A 345 -32.06 -26.36 -32.07
CA LEU A 345 -32.30 -27.56 -31.27
C LEU A 345 -31.62 -27.40 -29.91
N LYS A 346 -32.41 -27.49 -28.84
CA LYS A 346 -31.95 -27.44 -27.44
C LYS A 346 -32.18 -28.80 -26.79
N GLY A 347 -31.22 -29.28 -26.00
CA GLY A 347 -31.33 -30.56 -25.29
C GLY A 347 -30.53 -31.67 -25.96
N ASP A 348 -31.07 -32.90 -25.97
CA ASP A 348 -30.42 -34.06 -26.58
C ASP A 348 -30.43 -33.94 -28.12
N ARG A 349 -29.23 -33.87 -28.69
CA ARG A 349 -28.96 -33.72 -30.12
C ARG A 349 -28.20 -34.91 -30.68
N SER A 350 -28.08 -35.98 -29.91
CA SER A 350 -27.33 -37.19 -30.28
C SER A 350 -27.76 -37.74 -31.63
N ALA A 351 -29.05 -37.67 -31.98
CA ALA A 351 -29.59 -38.09 -33.28
C ALA A 351 -28.96 -37.34 -34.48
N TYR A 352 -28.57 -36.08 -34.31
CA TYR A 352 -28.03 -35.24 -35.39
C TYR A 352 -26.50 -35.14 -35.39
N LEU A 353 -25.85 -35.70 -34.38
CA LEU A 353 -24.40 -35.66 -34.18
C LEU A 353 -23.78 -37.03 -34.44
N SER A 354 -22.69 -37.07 -35.19
CA SER A 354 -21.93 -38.31 -35.36
C SER A 354 -21.32 -38.75 -34.01
N LYS A 355 -21.03 -40.05 -33.85
CA LYS A 355 -20.37 -40.58 -32.64
C LYS A 355 -19.10 -39.81 -32.25
N GLY A 356 -18.37 -39.31 -33.25
CA GLY A 356 -17.20 -38.46 -33.06
C GLY A 356 -17.52 -37.08 -32.48
N GLN A 357 -18.57 -36.43 -32.98
CA GLN A 357 -19.01 -35.12 -32.52
C GLN A 357 -19.63 -35.19 -31.13
N GLN A 358 -20.41 -36.23 -30.85
CA GLN A 358 -20.93 -36.49 -29.50
C GLN A 358 -19.79 -36.63 -28.48
N MET A 359 -18.69 -37.28 -28.87
CA MET A 359 -17.48 -37.38 -28.04
C MET A 359 -16.76 -36.03 -27.89
N GLU A 360 -16.76 -35.17 -28.91
CA GLU A 360 -16.20 -33.82 -28.80
C GLU A 360 -17.01 -32.95 -27.83
N GLU A 361 -18.35 -33.06 -27.82
CA GLU A 361 -19.23 -32.36 -26.88
C GLU A 361 -19.05 -32.88 -25.44
N SER A 362 -19.01 -34.20 -25.25
CA SER A 362 -18.83 -34.82 -23.93
C SER A 362 -17.49 -34.42 -23.30
N LEU A 363 -16.44 -34.30 -24.12
CA LEU A 363 -15.12 -33.83 -23.72
C LEU A 363 -14.99 -32.29 -23.62
N LYS A 364 -16.04 -31.55 -23.96
CA LYS A 364 -16.05 -30.07 -24.03
C LYS A 364 -14.93 -29.51 -24.91
N SER A 365 -14.53 -30.23 -25.97
CA SER A 365 -13.50 -29.79 -26.91
C SER A 365 -14.09 -28.95 -28.05
N ARG A 366 -15.31 -29.30 -28.48
CA ARG A 366 -16.15 -28.55 -29.42
C ARG A 366 -17.60 -28.58 -28.98
N GLU A 367 -18.34 -27.59 -29.43
CA GLU A 367 -19.78 -27.41 -29.19
C GLU A 367 -20.44 -27.17 -30.54
N TYR A 368 -21.56 -27.83 -30.81
CA TYR A 368 -22.30 -27.72 -32.07
C TYR A 368 -23.63 -27.03 -31.83
N ASP A 369 -23.99 -26.09 -32.71
CA ASP A 369 -25.35 -25.55 -32.79
C ASP A 369 -25.97 -26.05 -34.10
N ILE A 370 -27.17 -26.63 -33.99
CA ILE A 370 -27.92 -27.20 -35.11
C ILE A 370 -29.25 -26.46 -35.19
N TRP A 371 -29.48 -25.83 -36.33
CA TRP A 371 -30.70 -25.11 -36.66
C TRP A 371 -31.45 -25.91 -37.70
N ILE A 372 -32.73 -26.18 -37.43
CA ILE A 372 -33.60 -26.92 -38.34
C ILE A 372 -34.92 -26.17 -38.53
N VAL A 373 -35.59 -26.39 -39.64
CA VAL A 373 -36.99 -26.03 -39.80
C VAL A 373 -37.84 -27.26 -39.48
N PRO A 374 -38.72 -27.22 -38.46
CA PRO A 374 -39.60 -28.35 -38.18
C PRO A 374 -40.45 -28.71 -39.41
N GLY A 375 -40.38 -29.96 -39.86
CA GLY A 375 -41.15 -30.44 -41.01
C GLY A 375 -40.52 -30.16 -42.39
N CYS A 376 -39.30 -29.62 -42.46
CA CYS A 376 -38.58 -29.40 -43.72
C CYS A 376 -37.11 -29.86 -43.59
N ASP A 377 -36.56 -30.44 -44.67
CA ASP A 377 -35.18 -30.94 -44.71
C ASP A 377 -34.18 -29.82 -45.03
N ASP A 378 -34.08 -28.83 -44.15
CA ASP A 378 -33.05 -27.80 -44.21
C ASP A 378 -32.39 -27.64 -42.84
N GLU A 379 -31.08 -27.93 -42.80
CA GLU A 379 -30.25 -27.83 -41.60
C GLU A 379 -29.10 -26.84 -41.78
N LEU A 380 -28.85 -26.05 -40.74
CA LEU A 380 -27.65 -25.22 -40.61
C LEU A 380 -26.88 -25.63 -39.36
N ARG A 381 -25.59 -25.93 -39.54
CA ARG A 381 -24.70 -26.42 -38.48
C ARG A 381 -23.54 -25.46 -38.24
N PHE A 382 -23.39 -25.02 -37.00
CA PHE A 382 -22.29 -24.17 -36.56
C PHE A 382 -21.40 -24.89 -35.54
N VAL A 383 -20.09 -24.63 -35.58
CA VAL A 383 -19.08 -25.35 -34.78
C VAL A 383 -18.24 -24.39 -33.96
N TYR A 384 -18.26 -24.54 -32.64
CA TYR A 384 -17.50 -23.70 -31.72
C TYR A 384 -16.37 -24.48 -31.06
N ASP A 385 -15.13 -24.13 -31.41
CA ASP A 385 -13.94 -24.68 -30.77
C ASP A 385 -13.75 -24.12 -29.35
N ASN A 386 -13.59 -25.01 -28.37
CA ASN A 386 -13.18 -24.59 -27.04
C ASN A 386 -11.66 -24.38 -26.99
N ALA A 387 -11.24 -23.11 -27.03
CA ALA A 387 -9.83 -22.72 -27.02
C ALA A 387 -9.11 -22.99 -25.68
N THR A 388 -9.82 -23.23 -24.58
CA THR A 388 -9.19 -23.60 -23.29
C THR A 388 -9.01 -25.11 -23.12
N SER A 389 -9.64 -25.92 -23.99
CA SER A 389 -9.50 -27.37 -23.93
C SER A 389 -8.07 -27.76 -24.32
N LYS A 390 -7.43 -28.61 -23.50
CA LYS A 390 -6.10 -29.18 -23.79
C LYS A 390 -6.18 -30.38 -24.76
N ILE A 391 -7.32 -30.56 -25.41
CA ILE A 391 -7.65 -31.73 -26.22
C ILE A 391 -7.27 -31.41 -27.67
N VAL A 392 -6.55 -32.34 -28.30
CA VAL A 392 -6.00 -32.15 -29.65
C VAL A 392 -6.78 -32.95 -30.70
N LYS A 393 -6.65 -32.53 -31.95
CA LYS A 393 -7.21 -33.25 -33.11
C LYS A 393 -6.49 -34.58 -33.28
N CYS A 394 -7.25 -35.66 -33.42
CA CYS A 394 -6.72 -36.97 -33.76
C CYS A 394 -6.37 -37.04 -35.25
N ASN A 395 -5.24 -37.67 -35.58
CA ASN A 395 -4.81 -37.82 -36.97
C ASN A 395 -5.64 -38.87 -37.74
N GLN A 396 -6.21 -39.85 -37.04
CA GLN A 396 -6.98 -40.95 -37.64
C GLN A 396 -8.45 -40.57 -37.85
N CYS A 397 -9.20 -40.32 -36.77
CA CYS A 397 -10.63 -40.01 -36.87
C CYS A 397 -10.93 -38.54 -37.19
N LYS A 398 -9.90 -37.67 -37.26
CA LYS A 398 -10.00 -36.22 -37.50
C LYS A 398 -10.83 -35.43 -36.45
N ASN A 399 -11.42 -36.08 -35.46
CA ASN A 399 -12.14 -35.43 -34.35
C ASN A 399 -11.18 -34.97 -33.25
N LYS A 400 -11.56 -33.91 -32.52
CA LYS A 400 -10.80 -33.27 -31.44
C LYS A 400 -11.02 -34.00 -30.12
N THR A 401 -10.53 -35.23 -30.07
CA THR A 401 -10.76 -36.19 -28.98
C THR A 401 -9.47 -36.77 -28.40
N GLY A 402 -8.31 -36.22 -28.75
CA GLY A 402 -7.00 -36.65 -28.25
C GLY A 402 -6.70 -36.11 -26.86
N LYS A 403 -6.78 -36.97 -25.84
CA LYS A 403 -6.46 -36.62 -24.44
C LYS A 403 -4.99 -36.95 -24.15
N LEU A 404 -4.30 -36.04 -23.49
CA LEU A 404 -2.90 -36.22 -23.10
C LEU A 404 -2.79 -37.33 -22.04
N VAL A 405 -1.90 -38.30 -22.26
CA VAL A 405 -1.62 -39.41 -21.34
C VAL A 405 -0.26 -39.25 -20.68
N SER A 406 0.78 -39.00 -21.47
CA SER A 406 2.14 -38.84 -20.96
C SER A 406 2.86 -37.68 -21.63
N THR A 407 3.85 -37.13 -20.92
CA THR A 407 4.78 -36.16 -21.47
C THR A 407 6.19 -36.66 -21.18
N LYS A 408 6.94 -36.98 -22.24
CA LYS A 408 8.34 -37.43 -22.15
C LYS A 408 9.26 -36.29 -22.55
N LYS A 409 10.16 -35.90 -21.65
CA LYS A 409 11.22 -34.94 -21.97
C LYS A 409 12.27 -35.63 -22.85
N ILE A 410 12.54 -35.08 -24.04
CA ILE A 410 13.58 -35.59 -24.94
C ILE A 410 14.87 -34.82 -24.69
N ILE A 411 14.80 -33.49 -24.74
CA ILE A 411 15.93 -32.58 -24.56
C ILE A 411 15.57 -31.56 -23.49
N SER A 412 16.44 -31.38 -22.50
CA SER A 412 16.25 -30.37 -21.45
C SER A 412 16.53 -28.96 -21.97
N ALA A 413 15.68 -28.00 -21.60
CA ALA A 413 15.92 -26.59 -21.89
C ALA A 413 17.09 -26.06 -21.06
N THR A 414 17.93 -25.24 -21.68
CA THR A 414 19.03 -24.52 -21.04
C THR A 414 18.76 -23.02 -21.10
N SER A 415 19.60 -22.19 -20.47
CA SER A 415 19.51 -20.72 -20.60
C SER A 415 19.75 -20.24 -22.03
N LYS A 416 20.50 -21.01 -22.85
CA LYS A 416 20.85 -20.66 -24.24
C LYS A 416 19.98 -21.34 -25.29
N ARG A 417 19.54 -22.58 -25.05
CA ARG A 417 18.81 -23.42 -26.02
C ARG A 417 17.46 -23.87 -25.49
N GLU A 418 16.44 -23.85 -26.35
CA GLU A 418 15.14 -24.45 -26.06
C GLU A 418 15.26 -25.96 -25.88
N GLY A 419 14.42 -26.53 -25.02
CA GLY A 419 14.29 -27.97 -24.87
C GLY A 419 13.27 -28.55 -25.83
N LEU A 420 13.13 -29.87 -25.82
CA LEU A 420 12.13 -30.59 -26.61
C LEU A 420 11.43 -31.64 -25.76
N ARG A 421 10.10 -31.70 -25.82
CA ARG A 421 9.29 -32.75 -25.20
C ARG A 421 8.41 -33.45 -26.23
N SER A 422 8.25 -34.77 -26.08
CA SER A 422 7.18 -35.54 -26.71
C SER A 422 5.95 -35.53 -25.81
N MET A 423 4.78 -35.31 -26.38
CA MET A 423 3.51 -35.40 -25.69
C MET A 423 2.70 -36.51 -26.37
N ASP A 424 2.32 -37.55 -25.60
CA ASP A 424 1.62 -38.71 -26.13
C ASP A 424 0.13 -38.63 -25.78
N TYR A 425 -0.71 -38.83 -26.80
CA TYR A 425 -2.15 -38.67 -26.74
C TYR A 425 -2.85 -39.99 -27.06
N VAL A 426 -3.99 -40.20 -26.41
CA VAL A 426 -4.92 -41.29 -26.72
C VAL A 426 -6.25 -40.70 -27.13
N CYS A 427 -6.71 -41.06 -28.33
CA CYS A 427 -8.00 -40.65 -28.84
C CYS A 427 -9.12 -41.37 -28.08
N GLN A 428 -10.02 -40.60 -27.46
CA GLN A 428 -11.17 -41.18 -26.76
C GLN A 428 -12.29 -41.64 -27.70
N CYS A 429 -12.25 -41.26 -28.99
CA CYS A 429 -13.24 -41.67 -29.99
C CYS A 429 -12.86 -42.98 -30.69
N CYS A 430 -11.61 -43.15 -31.12
CA CYS A 430 -11.16 -44.33 -31.87
C CYS A 430 -10.05 -45.14 -31.18
N GLY A 431 -9.61 -44.75 -29.98
CA GLY A 431 -8.56 -45.46 -29.24
C GLY A 431 -7.13 -45.28 -29.76
N SER A 432 -6.93 -44.66 -30.93
CA SER A 432 -5.59 -44.53 -31.54
C SER A 432 -4.61 -43.75 -30.64
N LYS A 433 -3.39 -44.25 -30.51
CA LYS A 433 -2.27 -43.59 -29.82
C LYS A 433 -1.45 -42.79 -30.82
N PHE A 434 -1.11 -41.54 -30.49
CA PHE A 434 -0.25 -40.70 -31.34
C PHE A 434 0.55 -39.71 -30.49
N SER A 435 1.70 -39.25 -30.99
CA SER A 435 2.58 -38.33 -30.26
C SER A 435 2.82 -37.04 -31.04
N GLN A 436 3.05 -35.93 -30.31
CA GLN A 436 3.43 -34.64 -30.88
C GLN A 436 4.62 -34.05 -30.13
N LYS A 437 5.62 -33.57 -30.87
CA LYS A 437 6.78 -32.89 -30.31
C LYS A 437 6.44 -31.40 -30.08
N ARG A 438 6.81 -30.85 -28.92
CA ARG A 438 6.72 -29.42 -28.60
C ARG A 438 8.02 -28.91 -28.00
N SER A 439 8.41 -27.68 -28.33
CA SER A 439 9.55 -27.03 -27.69
C SER A 439 9.25 -26.65 -26.24
N ILE A 440 10.30 -26.62 -25.42
CA ILE A 440 10.28 -26.17 -24.03
C ILE A 440 11.03 -24.83 -23.99
N PRO A 441 10.41 -23.75 -23.48
CA PRO A 441 11.06 -22.44 -23.42
C PRO A 441 12.35 -22.47 -22.59
N LYS A 442 13.28 -21.55 -22.90
CA LYS A 442 14.58 -21.41 -22.23
C LYS A 442 14.40 -21.12 -20.73
N LYS A 443 15.35 -21.53 -19.91
CA LYS A 443 15.29 -21.32 -18.45
C LYS A 443 15.65 -19.88 -18.11
N GLU A 444 14.78 -19.18 -17.36
CA GLU A 444 15.04 -17.84 -16.84
C GLU A 444 16.10 -17.85 -15.72
N ILE A 445 16.96 -16.83 -15.70
CA ILE A 445 18.01 -16.64 -14.69
C ILE A 445 17.45 -15.75 -13.59
N PHE A 446 17.01 -16.33 -12.48
CA PHE A 446 16.60 -15.58 -11.29
C PHE A 446 17.81 -15.34 -10.36
N PHE A 447 18.20 -14.08 -10.16
CA PHE A 447 19.15 -13.69 -9.11
C PHE A 447 18.44 -13.69 -7.75
N LYS A 448 18.92 -14.51 -6.81
CA LYS A 448 18.48 -14.49 -5.40
C LYS A 448 19.41 -13.58 -4.59
N ILE A 449 18.87 -12.55 -3.98
CA ILE A 449 19.53 -11.78 -2.90
C ILE A 449 19.21 -12.50 -1.58
N GLY A 450 20.23 -12.91 -0.83
CA GLY A 450 20.09 -13.62 0.45
C GLY A 450 20.11 -12.66 1.64
N ASN A 451 19.14 -12.80 2.55
CA ASN A 451 19.16 -12.18 3.89
C ASN A 451 19.91 -13.09 4.87
N ALA A 452 20.87 -12.53 5.59
CA ALA A 452 21.63 -13.21 6.63
C ALA A 452 21.04 -12.91 8.03
N GLY A 453 20.64 -14.01 8.67
CA GLY A 453 20.52 -14.33 10.10
C GLY A 453 20.83 -13.29 11.19
N ALA A 454 19.87 -13.18 12.11
CA ALA A 454 20.01 -12.68 13.47
C ALA A 454 20.89 -13.60 14.35
N GLY A 455 21.60 -13.00 15.31
CA GLY A 455 22.28 -13.70 16.41
C GLY A 455 22.17 -12.88 17.69
N GLY A 456 21.50 -13.44 18.71
CA GLY A 456 21.28 -12.81 20.01
C GLY A 456 22.43 -13.02 21.00
N GLY A 457 22.43 -12.22 22.06
CA GLY A 457 23.31 -12.38 23.22
C GLY A 457 22.73 -11.64 24.44
N ARG A 458 22.26 -12.41 25.43
CA ARG A 458 21.86 -11.93 26.76
C ARG A 458 23.10 -11.73 27.62
N ARG A 459 23.13 -10.68 28.46
CA ARG A 459 23.87 -10.68 29.74
C ARG A 459 23.11 -9.92 30.81
N SER A 460 22.96 -10.60 31.94
CA SER A 460 22.47 -10.17 33.24
C SER A 460 23.52 -9.39 34.02
N GLY A 461 23.09 -8.41 34.80
CA GLY A 461 23.88 -7.75 35.83
C GLY A 461 22.96 -7.17 36.89
N SER A 462 23.05 -7.72 38.10
CA SER A 462 22.36 -7.30 39.31
C SER A 462 23.22 -6.31 40.10
N SER A 463 22.62 -5.28 40.69
CA SER A 463 23.13 -4.67 41.91
C SER A 463 22.04 -3.92 42.67
N SER A 464 22.10 -4.12 43.97
CA SER A 464 21.24 -3.69 45.07
C SER A 464 21.72 -2.40 45.72
N GLY A 465 20.81 -1.67 46.36
CA GLY A 465 21.08 -1.02 47.65
C GLY A 465 20.78 0.47 47.74
N GLY A 466 20.10 0.84 48.84
CA GLY A 466 20.34 2.12 49.53
C GLY A 466 19.17 3.10 49.54
N SER A 467 18.34 3.00 50.58
CA SER A 467 17.44 4.07 51.01
C SER A 467 18.19 5.10 51.86
N SER A 468 18.02 6.37 51.56
CA SER A 468 18.25 7.49 52.48
C SER A 468 17.12 8.50 52.33
N GLY A 469 16.46 8.79 53.44
CA GLY A 469 15.48 9.86 53.53
C GLY A 469 16.18 11.20 53.56
N SER A 470 15.76 12.10 52.68
CA SER A 470 15.99 13.53 52.78
C SER A 470 14.68 14.24 52.46
N SER A 471 14.40 15.30 53.20
CA SER A 471 13.23 16.17 53.10
C SER A 471 12.88 16.47 51.64
N SER A 472 11.78 15.88 51.16
CA SER A 472 11.37 15.98 49.77
C SER A 472 10.77 17.36 49.49
N GLY A 473 11.41 18.11 48.59
CA GLY A 473 10.66 19.07 47.79
C GLY A 473 9.63 18.27 46.99
N SER A 474 8.43 18.78 46.79
CA SER A 474 7.45 18.16 45.89
C SER A 474 7.19 19.10 44.73
N TRP A 475 6.99 18.57 43.53
CA TRP A 475 6.53 19.39 42.41
C TRP A 475 5.14 19.94 42.71
N GLY A 476 4.80 21.08 42.11
CA GLY A 476 3.60 21.83 42.47
C GLY A 476 2.27 21.20 42.03
N GLY A 477 2.27 20.08 41.30
CA GLY A 477 1.09 19.35 40.83
C GLY A 477 0.46 19.84 39.52
N GLY A 478 1.25 20.35 38.58
CA GLY A 478 0.80 20.87 37.29
C GLY A 478 0.29 19.79 36.31
N SER A 479 -0.51 20.21 35.34
CA SER A 479 -1.12 19.35 34.30
C SER A 479 -0.66 19.72 32.88
N SER A 480 -0.52 18.70 32.02
CA SER A 480 -0.23 18.84 30.59
C SER A 480 -1.08 17.89 29.73
N GLY A 481 -1.48 18.41 28.57
CA GLY A 481 -2.20 17.69 27.52
C GLY A 481 -1.32 17.04 26.44
N GLY A 482 0.00 17.12 26.53
CA GLY A 482 0.89 16.70 25.43
C GLY A 482 1.52 17.83 24.63
N GLY A 483 1.54 19.07 25.12
CA GLY A 483 2.16 20.21 24.42
C GLY A 483 3.70 20.11 24.35
N GLY A 484 4.33 20.90 23.49
CA GLY A 484 5.78 20.95 23.27
C GLY A 484 6.24 20.31 21.96
N ALA A 485 7.53 19.98 21.85
CA ALA A 485 8.10 19.47 20.60
C ALA A 485 9.24 18.47 20.83
N GLY A 486 9.48 17.63 19.81
CA GLY A 486 10.57 16.67 19.78
C GLY A 486 11.50 16.90 18.58
N SER A 487 12.80 16.71 18.79
CA SER A 487 13.81 16.80 17.74
C SER A 487 14.82 15.66 17.83
N ASN A 488 15.21 15.13 16.68
CA ASN A 488 16.28 14.13 16.56
C ASN A 488 17.61 14.79 16.16
N TRP A 489 18.75 14.18 16.51
CA TRP A 489 20.08 14.66 16.10
C TRP A 489 21.01 13.59 15.51
#